data_AF-A0A6A5EET3-F1
#
_entry.id   AF-A0A6A5EET3-F1
#
_cell.length_a   1.000
_cell.length_b   1.000
_cell.length_c   1.000
_cell.angle_alpha   90.00
_cell.angle_beta   90.00
_cell.angle_gamma   90.00
#
_symmetry.space_group_name_H-M   'P 1'
#
loop_
_entity.id
_entity.type
_entity.pdbx_description
1 polymer ?
#
loop_
_entity_poly.entity_id
_entity_poly.type
_entity_poly.pdbx_seq_one_letter_code
_entity_poly.pdbx_strand_id
1 'polypeptide(L)'
;MVHIKDGLLRPVSVFRHIVVLLLLNHLCGGQSQEIGPPQLVVAMLGDDIILPCQLEPPKNAVSMTMEWGRHDLEPRFVLVWHDGQELLTDQNKAYKGRASVSINNLTLGDFSLRLSSVKISDNGKYRCYFPKLNKEYFVELIVGASSSPAISLAGLHEATSGVMLDCRSEGWYPEPEVLWLDGEGNLLSAGPPETVRGPDDLYTVSSRVTVEKRHSNSFTCRVQQKDINQTRETHIYVPEDFFVSPSSCSASVAMSVLFGLMFVLTVVLFVWKWRQNKIEIKMQLKNKNKEAEQQALMKEKVSREQLMEENKKIKEELQKKEKDMTQVIDTLTELGQELQKQKEQLNDQKKKAEKQAKENEEKVNSVDKEVSEKEGDKTANKAQGYLKLKEIITENKWYLEERKKELQQLEMNTDRLIKRTFDLRELQRT
;
A
#
# COMPACT_ATOMS: atom_id res chain seq x y z
N MET A 1 88.07 -16.83 -54.02
CA MET A 1 86.76 -16.98 -54.68
C MET A 1 85.71 -16.85 -53.58
N VAL A 2 85.31 -15.63 -53.20
CA VAL A 2 84.09 -14.90 -53.67
C VAL A 2 82.83 -15.67 -53.23
N HIS A 3 81.81 -15.21 -52.48
CA HIS A 3 81.22 -13.90 -52.11
C HIS A 3 80.49 -14.08 -50.74
N ILE A 4 80.67 -13.22 -49.73
CA ILE A 4 79.79 -12.11 -49.28
C ILE A 4 78.28 -12.40 -49.26
N LYS A 5 77.65 -12.28 -48.08
CA LYS A 5 76.48 -11.40 -47.90
C LYS A 5 76.41 -10.81 -46.50
N ASP A 6 76.54 -9.49 -46.48
CA ASP A 6 76.44 -8.56 -45.36
C ASP A 6 75.07 -8.56 -44.68
N GLY A 7 75.07 -8.25 -43.39
CA GLY A 7 73.88 -7.97 -42.59
C GLY A 7 74.19 -6.96 -41.49
N LEU A 8 74.58 -5.75 -41.91
CA LEU A 8 74.75 -4.57 -41.06
C LEU A 8 73.38 -4.16 -40.47
N LEU A 9 73.16 -4.41 -39.18
CA LEU A 9 71.98 -3.93 -38.43
C LEU A 9 72.40 -3.11 -37.20
N ARG A 10 72.41 -1.79 -37.43
CA ARG A 10 72.29 -0.63 -36.52
C ARG A 10 72.25 -0.91 -34.99
N PRO A 11 73.25 -0.46 -34.19
CA PRO A 11 73.14 -0.45 -32.72
C PRO A 11 72.24 0.68 -32.17
N VAL A 12 71.79 1.60 -33.00
CA VAL A 12 71.00 2.78 -32.57
C VAL A 12 69.52 2.44 -32.31
N SER A 13 68.98 1.36 -32.89
CA SER A 13 67.57 0.98 -32.70
C SER A 13 67.32 0.31 -31.36
N VAL A 14 68.27 -0.52 -30.91
CA VAL A 14 68.13 -1.31 -29.67
C VAL A 14 68.21 -0.41 -28.45
N PHE A 15 69.14 0.57 -28.44
CA PHE A 15 69.22 1.58 -27.38
C PHE A 15 67.96 2.45 -27.30
N ARG A 16 67.37 2.81 -28.45
CA ARG A 16 66.14 3.60 -28.48
C ARG A 16 64.94 2.83 -27.93
N HIS A 17 64.89 1.51 -28.13
CA HIS A 17 63.82 0.66 -27.58
C HIS A 17 64.02 0.38 -26.09
N ILE A 18 65.27 0.21 -25.63
CA ILE A 18 65.60 0.05 -24.21
C ILE A 18 65.29 1.32 -23.43
N VAL A 19 65.61 2.50 -23.97
CA VAL A 19 65.26 3.80 -23.33
C VAL A 19 63.75 4.02 -23.31
N VAL A 20 63.01 3.65 -24.37
CA VAL A 20 61.53 3.71 -24.38
C VAL A 20 60.92 2.72 -23.37
N LEU A 21 61.46 1.51 -23.24
CA LEU A 21 61.04 0.52 -22.23
C LEU A 21 61.36 0.98 -20.79
N LEU A 22 62.51 1.62 -20.57
CA LEU A 22 62.88 2.19 -19.27
C LEU A 22 62.03 3.44 -18.93
N LEU A 23 61.67 4.26 -19.92
CA LEU A 23 60.75 5.39 -19.75
C LEU A 23 59.29 4.93 -19.54
N LEU A 24 58.87 3.82 -20.14
CA LEU A 24 57.57 3.19 -19.89
C LEU A 24 57.45 2.61 -18.46
N ASN A 25 58.57 2.18 -17.85
CA ASN A 25 58.61 1.77 -16.44
C ASN A 25 58.61 2.96 -15.46
N HIS A 26 58.84 4.19 -15.93
CA HIS A 26 58.76 5.41 -15.12
C HIS A 26 57.40 6.13 -15.20
N LEU A 27 56.46 5.63 -16.01
CA LEU A 27 55.03 5.95 -15.86
C LEU A 27 54.37 5.02 -14.82
N CYS A 28 54.98 4.89 -13.65
CA CYS A 28 54.24 4.42 -12.49
C CYS A 28 53.47 5.63 -11.95
N GLY A 29 52.30 5.91 -12.54
CA GLY A 29 51.28 6.69 -11.85
C GLY A 29 51.06 6.01 -10.51
N GLY A 30 51.23 6.75 -9.41
CA GLY A 30 51.15 6.20 -8.07
C GLY A 30 49.84 5.41 -7.91
N GLN A 31 49.95 4.09 -7.81
CA GLN A 31 48.81 3.27 -7.41
C GLN A 31 48.50 3.65 -5.96
N SER A 32 47.36 4.30 -5.76
CA SER A 32 46.75 4.46 -4.45
C SER A 32 46.48 3.08 -3.86
N GLN A 33 46.84 2.89 -2.61
CA GLN A 33 46.58 1.64 -1.91
C GLN A 33 45.09 1.59 -1.58
N GLU A 34 44.30 0.86 -2.37
CA GLU A 34 42.89 0.57 -2.08
C GLU A 34 42.82 -0.37 -0.87
N ILE A 35 42.29 0.15 0.24
CA ILE A 35 42.15 -0.63 1.48
C ILE A 35 40.75 -1.25 1.48
N GLY A 36 40.64 -2.42 0.85
CA GLY A 36 39.46 -3.29 0.90
C GLY A 36 38.29 -2.92 -0.03
N PRO A 37 37.28 -3.79 -0.12
CA PRO A 37 36.07 -3.52 -0.91
C PRO A 37 35.28 -2.33 -0.32
N PRO A 38 34.49 -1.61 -1.15
CA PRO A 38 33.72 -0.46 -0.66
C PRO A 38 32.76 -0.86 0.45
N GLN A 39 32.68 -0.06 1.51
CA GLN A 39 31.68 -0.26 2.55
C GLN A 39 30.31 0.23 2.05
N LEU A 40 29.27 -0.59 2.20
CA LEU A 40 27.90 -0.25 1.79
C LEU A 40 27.14 0.45 2.92
N VAL A 41 26.50 1.57 2.59
CA VAL A 41 25.58 2.32 3.48
C VAL A 41 24.25 2.50 2.77
N VAL A 42 23.15 2.16 3.45
CA VAL A 42 21.78 2.37 2.97
C VAL A 42 21.15 3.51 3.78
N ALA A 43 20.52 4.46 3.10
CA ALA A 43 19.89 5.62 3.72
C ALA A 43 18.53 5.90 3.09
N MET A 44 17.54 6.31 3.89
CA MET A 44 16.26 6.76 3.36
C MET A 44 16.34 8.23 2.96
N LEU A 45 15.51 8.62 1.99
CA LEU A 45 15.39 10.00 1.53
C LEU A 45 15.06 10.92 2.70
N GLY A 46 15.86 11.96 2.89
CA GLY A 46 15.73 12.91 3.99
C GLY A 46 16.50 12.56 5.27
N ASP A 47 17.10 11.37 5.37
CA ASP A 47 17.89 10.97 6.55
C ASP A 47 19.15 11.83 6.72
N ASP A 48 19.64 11.87 7.96
CA ASP A 48 20.99 12.34 8.31
C ASP A 48 21.88 11.11 8.57
N ILE A 49 22.96 10.95 7.79
CA ILE A 49 23.79 9.75 7.83
C ILE A 49 25.27 10.05 8.08
N ILE A 50 26.02 8.99 8.36
CA ILE A 50 27.48 9.01 8.48
C ILE A 50 28.08 8.03 7.46
N LEU A 51 28.91 8.54 6.55
CA LEU A 51 29.74 7.72 5.68
C LEU A 51 31.09 7.48 6.38
N PRO A 52 31.41 6.23 6.73
CA PRO A 52 32.57 5.93 7.56
C PRO A 52 33.89 6.14 6.79
N CYS A 53 34.89 6.70 7.46
CA CYS A 53 36.27 6.69 6.98
C CYS A 53 37.24 6.77 8.15
N GLN A 54 37.86 5.63 8.48
CA GLN A 54 38.80 5.50 9.58
C GLN A 54 40.21 5.29 9.05
N LEU A 55 41.15 6.09 9.56
CA LEU A 55 42.55 5.90 9.25
C LEU A 55 43.11 4.68 9.99
N GLU A 56 43.83 3.83 9.26
CA GLU A 56 44.49 2.64 9.82
C GLU A 56 46.02 2.73 9.63
N PRO A 57 46.82 2.65 10.71
CA PRO A 57 46.41 2.68 12.11
C PRO A 57 45.83 4.07 12.54
N PRO A 58 44.97 4.12 13.56
CA PRO A 58 44.43 5.37 14.10
C PRO A 58 45.53 6.32 14.56
N LYS A 59 45.43 7.61 14.18
CA LYS A 59 46.31 8.69 14.62
C LYS A 59 45.63 10.04 14.46
N ASN A 60 46.09 11.04 15.22
CA ASN A 60 45.58 12.40 15.12
C ASN A 60 45.77 12.95 13.69
N ALA A 61 44.65 13.30 13.06
CA ALA A 61 44.57 13.76 11.68
C ALA A 61 44.13 15.24 11.57
N VAL A 62 44.00 15.98 12.68
CA VAL A 62 43.47 17.36 12.68
C VAL A 62 44.25 18.29 11.74
N SER A 63 45.57 18.21 11.72
CA SER A 63 46.44 19.01 10.83
C SER A 63 46.79 18.32 9.50
N MET A 64 46.12 17.21 9.17
CA MET A 64 46.30 16.54 7.88
C MET A 64 45.41 17.15 6.80
N THR A 65 45.76 16.92 5.53
CA THR A 65 44.87 17.17 4.40
C THR A 65 44.08 15.89 4.14
N MET A 66 42.76 15.99 4.01
CA MET A 66 41.85 14.88 3.68
C MET A 66 40.75 15.39 2.74
N GLU A 67 40.28 14.54 1.84
CA GLU A 67 39.21 14.86 0.91
C GLU A 67 38.13 13.77 0.90
N TRP A 68 36.87 14.20 0.92
CA TRP A 68 35.74 13.42 0.45
C TRP A 68 35.40 13.88 -0.96
N GLY A 69 35.38 12.95 -1.91
CA GLY A 69 35.09 13.23 -3.31
C GLY A 69 34.24 12.17 -3.97
N ARG A 70 33.66 12.56 -5.11
CA ARG A 70 32.86 11.69 -5.99
C ARG A 70 33.34 11.88 -7.41
N HIS A 71 33.66 10.77 -8.08
CA HIS A 71 34.24 10.82 -9.44
C HIS A 71 33.23 11.24 -10.51
N ASP A 72 31.94 11.10 -10.24
CA ASP A 72 30.84 11.44 -11.15
C ASP A 72 30.38 12.89 -11.03
N LEU A 73 31.03 13.70 -10.17
CA LEU A 73 30.70 15.11 -9.96
C LEU A 73 31.77 16.06 -10.49
N GLU A 74 31.31 17.24 -10.93
CA GLU A 74 32.16 18.38 -11.29
C GLU A 74 31.61 19.66 -10.62
N PRO A 75 32.34 20.29 -9.66
CA PRO A 75 33.56 19.81 -9.03
C PRO A 75 33.36 18.50 -8.25
N ARG A 76 34.40 17.67 -8.16
CA ARG A 76 34.34 16.36 -7.49
C ARG A 76 34.24 16.39 -5.97
N PHE A 77 34.57 17.52 -5.35
CA PHE A 77 34.79 17.60 -3.91
C PHE A 77 33.47 17.75 -3.14
N VAL A 78 33.19 16.79 -2.27
CA VAL A 78 32.07 16.82 -1.31
C VAL A 78 32.45 17.64 -0.09
N LEU A 79 33.65 17.37 0.45
CA LEU A 79 34.24 18.11 1.57
C LEU A 79 35.76 18.00 1.50
N VAL A 80 36.47 19.10 1.77
CA VAL A 80 37.93 19.11 1.87
C VAL A 80 38.32 19.67 3.22
N TRP A 81 39.19 18.95 3.93
CA TRP A 81 39.81 19.40 5.17
C TRP A 81 41.29 19.62 4.95
N HIS A 82 41.79 20.78 5.37
CA HIS A 82 43.19 21.16 5.21
C HIS A 82 43.67 21.93 6.44
N ASP A 83 44.71 21.41 7.09
CA ASP A 83 45.43 22.08 8.17
C ASP A 83 44.52 22.66 9.28
N GLY A 84 43.59 21.85 9.75
CA GLY A 84 42.69 22.21 10.86
C GLY A 84 41.43 22.98 10.46
N GLN A 85 41.20 23.21 9.17
CA GLN A 85 40.03 23.95 8.68
C GLN A 85 39.38 23.27 7.46
N GLU A 86 38.07 23.46 7.31
CA GLU A 86 37.34 23.09 6.10
C GLU A 86 37.63 24.10 4.98
N LEU A 87 37.97 23.59 3.80
CA LEU A 87 38.12 24.39 2.59
C LEU A 87 36.83 24.33 1.78
N LEU A 88 36.21 25.50 1.60
CA LEU A 88 34.98 25.65 0.83
C LEU A 88 35.23 25.95 -0.67
N THR A 89 36.48 26.21 -1.04
CA THR A 89 36.89 26.43 -2.43
C THR A 89 36.70 25.14 -3.21
N ASP A 90 36.07 25.22 -4.39
CA ASP A 90 35.74 24.08 -5.26
C ASP A 90 34.87 22.98 -4.61
N GLN A 91 34.23 23.27 -3.47
CA GLN A 91 33.22 22.37 -2.91
C GLN A 91 31.99 22.32 -3.83
N ASN A 92 31.54 21.11 -4.12
CA ASN A 92 30.34 20.91 -4.93
C ASN A 92 29.12 21.53 -4.24
N LYS A 93 28.39 22.36 -4.99
CA LYS A 93 27.24 23.13 -4.47
C LYS A 93 26.15 22.25 -3.86
N ALA A 94 25.99 21.00 -4.32
CA ALA A 94 24.98 20.08 -3.81
C ALA A 94 25.21 19.65 -2.34
N TYR A 95 26.45 19.78 -1.85
CA TYR A 95 26.89 19.33 -0.52
C TYR A 95 27.15 20.47 0.47
N LYS A 96 27.22 21.71 -0.03
CA LYS A 96 27.49 22.89 0.79
C LYS A 96 26.46 23.02 1.91
N GLY A 97 26.95 23.07 3.16
CA GLY A 97 26.11 23.15 4.36
C GLY A 97 25.40 21.86 4.76
N ARG A 98 25.61 20.76 4.02
CA ARG A 98 25.06 19.42 4.32
C ARG A 98 26.14 18.43 4.74
N ALA A 99 27.36 18.61 4.24
CA ALA A 99 28.52 17.78 4.55
C ALA A 99 29.31 18.39 5.73
N SER A 100 29.76 17.55 6.67
CA SER A 100 30.59 17.98 7.81
C SER A 100 31.40 16.82 8.40
N VAL A 101 32.43 17.13 9.19
CA VAL A 101 33.25 16.17 9.95
C VAL A 101 33.37 16.60 11.41
N SER A 102 33.53 15.64 12.33
CA SER A 102 33.68 15.91 13.77
C SER A 102 35.15 16.16 14.12
N ILE A 103 35.49 17.37 14.56
CA ILE A 103 36.86 17.73 14.97
C ILE A 103 37.39 16.81 16.09
N ASN A 104 36.53 16.41 17.03
CA ASN A 104 36.92 15.50 18.11
C ASN A 104 37.31 14.12 17.55
N ASN A 105 36.59 13.64 16.54
CA ASN A 105 36.84 12.34 15.90
C ASN A 105 38.14 12.36 15.08
N LEU A 106 38.49 13.50 14.48
CA LEU A 106 39.78 13.68 13.78
C LEU A 106 40.98 13.41 14.69
N THR A 107 40.88 13.69 15.99
CA THR A 107 41.98 13.42 16.95
C THR A 107 42.27 11.92 17.07
N LEU A 108 41.29 11.08 16.75
CA LEU A 108 41.36 9.61 16.73
C LEU A 108 41.57 9.05 15.31
N GLY A 109 41.76 9.92 14.30
CA GLY A 109 41.94 9.52 12.91
C GLY A 109 40.64 9.11 12.20
N ASP A 110 39.48 9.48 12.73
CA ASP A 110 38.18 9.25 12.13
C ASP A 110 37.75 10.47 11.30
N PHE A 111 37.75 10.33 9.98
CA PHE A 111 37.32 11.32 9.00
C PHE A 111 35.93 11.00 8.41
N SER A 112 35.08 10.31 9.17
CA SER A 112 33.73 9.97 8.72
C SER A 112 32.91 11.21 8.37
N LEU A 113 32.26 11.19 7.20
CA LEU A 113 31.46 12.30 6.71
C LEU A 113 30.06 12.22 7.27
N ARG A 114 29.63 13.26 7.98
CA ARG A 114 28.20 13.47 8.28
C ARG A 114 27.55 14.19 7.10
N LEU A 115 26.52 13.57 6.53
CA LEU A 115 25.72 14.12 5.43
C LEU A 115 24.26 14.26 5.87
N SER A 116 23.73 15.49 5.89
CA SER A 116 22.36 15.76 6.29
C SER A 116 21.37 15.79 5.11
N SER A 117 20.10 15.47 5.39
CA SER A 117 18.98 15.56 4.45
C SER A 117 19.26 14.89 3.10
N VAL A 118 19.59 13.59 3.14
CA VAL A 118 19.96 12.76 1.96
C VAL A 118 18.97 12.93 0.81
N LYS A 119 19.50 13.06 -0.41
CA LYS A 119 18.77 13.18 -1.68
C LYS A 119 19.06 11.99 -2.58
N ILE A 120 18.18 11.71 -3.54
CA ILE A 120 18.40 10.67 -4.56
C ILE A 120 19.72 10.87 -5.30
N SER A 121 20.07 12.11 -5.63
CA SER A 121 21.32 12.48 -6.30
C SER A 121 22.58 12.16 -5.47
N ASP A 122 22.44 11.94 -4.17
CA ASP A 122 23.56 11.59 -3.30
C ASP A 122 23.95 10.10 -3.45
N ASN A 123 23.11 9.28 -4.10
CA ASN A 123 23.42 7.89 -4.40
C ASN A 123 24.70 7.77 -5.24
N GLY A 124 25.62 6.89 -4.82
CA GLY A 124 26.85 6.64 -5.55
C GLY A 124 28.06 6.28 -4.67
N LYS A 125 29.20 6.12 -5.33
CA LYS A 125 30.48 5.78 -4.70
C LYS A 125 31.24 7.04 -4.28
N TYR A 126 31.50 7.16 -2.99
CA TYR A 126 32.30 8.21 -2.38
C TYR A 126 33.72 7.72 -2.13
N ARG A 127 34.69 8.62 -2.29
CA ARG A 127 36.11 8.41 -2.03
C ARG A 127 36.53 9.28 -0.85
N CYS A 128 37.08 8.65 0.18
CA CYS A 128 37.80 9.31 1.25
C CYS A 128 39.30 9.15 0.99
N TYR A 129 40.04 10.24 0.78
CA TYR A 129 41.45 10.19 0.42
C TYR A 129 42.33 11.01 1.35
N PHE A 130 43.49 10.45 1.68
CA PHE A 130 44.54 11.03 2.52
C PHE A 130 45.80 11.25 1.66
N PRO A 131 45.96 12.42 0.99
CA PRO A 131 47.04 12.66 0.03
C PRO A 131 48.45 12.39 0.57
N LYS A 132 48.76 12.86 1.79
CA LYS A 132 50.09 12.68 2.40
C LYS A 132 50.46 11.22 2.64
N LEU A 133 49.46 10.35 2.80
CA LEU A 133 49.65 8.93 3.07
C LEU A 133 49.43 8.06 1.83
N ASN A 134 48.95 8.67 0.74
CA ASN A 134 48.48 7.99 -0.46
C ASN A 134 47.51 6.83 -0.16
N LYS A 135 46.60 7.06 0.81
CA LYS A 135 45.59 6.08 1.23
C LYS A 135 44.21 6.55 0.83
N GLU A 136 43.42 5.65 0.28
CA GLU A 136 42.01 5.90 -0.05
C GLU A 136 41.11 4.78 0.46
N TYR A 137 39.89 5.19 0.77
CA TYR A 137 38.79 4.34 1.22
C TYR A 137 37.58 4.68 0.38
N PHE A 138 36.73 3.70 0.13
CA PHE A 138 35.53 3.88 -0.66
C PHE A 138 34.29 3.47 0.13
N VAL A 139 33.25 4.28 0.01
CA VAL A 139 31.92 4.01 0.59
C VAL A 139 30.89 4.12 -0.52
N GLU A 140 30.04 3.12 -0.64
CA GLU A 140 28.92 3.13 -1.56
C GLU A 140 27.64 3.48 -0.80
N LEU A 141 27.02 4.60 -1.17
CA LEU A 141 25.74 5.03 -0.61
C LEU A 141 24.61 4.62 -1.56
N ILE A 142 23.70 3.78 -1.07
CA ILE A 142 22.44 3.46 -1.74
C ILE A 142 21.31 4.24 -1.06
N VAL A 143 20.61 5.06 -1.84
CA VAL A 143 19.48 5.85 -1.36
C VAL A 143 18.18 5.11 -1.60
N GLY A 144 17.34 5.02 -0.56
CA GLY A 144 16.02 4.42 -0.56
C GLY A 144 14.91 5.46 -0.37
N ALA A 145 13.74 5.20 -0.93
CA ALA A 145 12.48 5.90 -0.62
C ALA A 145 11.36 4.87 -0.64
N SER A 146 10.45 4.96 0.34
CA SER A 146 9.31 4.04 0.45
C SER A 146 8.09 4.76 1.03
N SER A 147 6.92 4.28 0.64
CA SER A 147 5.63 4.78 1.11
C SER A 147 4.65 3.63 1.33
N SER A 148 3.53 3.92 2.00
CA SER A 148 2.50 2.90 2.21
C SER A 148 1.66 2.68 0.94
N PRO A 149 1.45 1.42 0.50
CA PRO A 149 0.51 1.13 -0.56
C PRO A 149 -0.95 1.34 -0.10
N ALA A 150 -1.84 1.57 -1.05
CA ALA A 150 -3.28 1.61 -0.86
C ALA A 150 -3.97 0.62 -1.80
N ILE A 151 -4.96 -0.11 -1.29
CA ILE A 151 -5.80 -1.01 -2.10
C ILE A 151 -7.18 -0.39 -2.27
N SER A 152 -7.72 -0.51 -3.48
CA SER A 152 -9.08 -0.08 -3.84
C SER A 152 -9.79 -1.15 -4.67
N LEU A 153 -11.13 -1.12 -4.65
CA LEU A 153 -11.97 -1.97 -5.50
C LEU A 153 -12.04 -1.36 -6.91
N ALA A 154 -11.54 -2.09 -7.91
CA ALA A 154 -11.50 -1.63 -9.29
C ALA A 154 -12.73 -2.06 -10.10
N GLY A 155 -13.38 -3.16 -9.74
CA GLY A 155 -14.57 -3.65 -10.43
C GLY A 155 -14.95 -5.08 -10.05
N LEU A 156 -16.05 -5.56 -10.63
CA LEU A 156 -16.53 -6.93 -10.49
C LEU A 156 -16.50 -7.63 -11.85
N HIS A 157 -15.98 -8.85 -11.90
CA HIS A 157 -15.93 -9.66 -13.10
C HIS A 157 -17.17 -10.57 -13.15
N GLU A 158 -18.16 -10.18 -13.97
CA GLU A 158 -19.47 -10.84 -14.01
C GLU A 158 -19.41 -12.33 -14.45
N ALA A 159 -18.43 -12.71 -15.25
CA ALA A 159 -18.33 -14.08 -15.78
C ALA A 159 -17.76 -15.10 -14.78
N THR A 160 -16.93 -14.66 -13.82
CA THR A 160 -16.25 -15.53 -12.85
C THR A 160 -16.61 -15.22 -11.40
N SER A 161 -17.48 -14.24 -11.17
CA SER A 161 -17.82 -13.75 -9.83
C SER A 161 -16.60 -13.23 -9.06
N GLY A 162 -15.52 -12.90 -9.77
CA GLY A 162 -14.25 -12.44 -9.20
C GLY A 162 -14.26 -10.94 -8.94
N VAL A 163 -13.63 -10.52 -7.86
CA VAL A 163 -13.48 -9.12 -7.47
C VAL A 163 -12.14 -8.61 -7.96
N MET A 164 -12.12 -7.49 -8.66
CA MET A 164 -10.88 -6.87 -9.14
C MET A 164 -10.40 -5.84 -8.12
N LEU A 165 -9.18 -6.03 -7.64
CA LEU A 165 -8.49 -5.14 -6.70
C LEU A 165 -7.39 -4.38 -7.45
N ASP A 166 -7.24 -3.10 -7.12
CA ASP A 166 -6.16 -2.23 -7.60
C ASP A 166 -5.33 -1.78 -6.41
N CYS A 167 -4.04 -2.06 -6.44
CA CYS A 167 -3.08 -1.59 -5.45
C CYS A 167 -2.22 -0.51 -6.08
N ARG A 168 -2.07 0.62 -5.39
CA ARG A 168 -1.28 1.76 -5.84
C ARG A 168 -0.38 2.29 -4.73
N SER A 169 0.86 2.64 -5.07
CA SER A 169 1.82 3.24 -4.15
C SER A 169 2.76 4.20 -4.88
N GLU A 170 3.07 5.34 -4.26
CA GLU A 170 3.80 6.46 -4.88
C GLU A 170 5.01 6.85 -4.03
N GLY A 171 6.11 7.27 -4.63
CA GLY A 171 7.26 7.79 -3.87
C GLY A 171 8.34 6.76 -3.55
N TRP A 172 8.59 5.82 -4.45
CA TRP A 172 9.59 4.77 -4.27
C TRP A 172 10.90 5.08 -5.01
N TYR A 173 12.04 4.71 -4.44
CA TYR A 173 13.33 4.70 -5.14
C TYR A 173 14.30 3.75 -4.44
N PRO A 174 15.02 2.86 -5.13
CA PRO A 174 14.92 2.53 -6.56
C PRO A 174 13.56 1.90 -6.93
N GLU A 175 13.39 1.45 -8.18
CA GLU A 175 12.13 0.83 -8.63
C GLU A 175 11.75 -0.38 -7.76
N PRO A 176 10.52 -0.44 -7.22
CA PRO A 176 10.10 -1.54 -6.35
C PRO A 176 9.37 -2.66 -7.11
N GLU A 177 9.29 -3.84 -6.50
CA GLU A 177 8.43 -4.95 -6.93
C GLU A 177 7.08 -4.89 -6.21
N VAL A 178 5.99 -5.23 -6.91
CA VAL A 178 4.64 -5.37 -6.32
C VAL A 178 4.21 -6.83 -6.35
N LEU A 179 3.78 -7.33 -5.19
CA LEU A 179 3.32 -8.70 -4.99
C LEU A 179 1.94 -8.71 -4.36
N TRP A 180 1.10 -9.65 -4.80
CA TRP A 180 -0.19 -9.93 -4.20
C TRP A 180 -0.13 -11.23 -3.40
N LEU A 181 -0.71 -11.22 -2.21
CA LEU A 181 -0.75 -12.34 -1.29
C LEU A 181 -2.19 -12.59 -0.84
N ASP A 182 -2.56 -13.85 -0.63
CA ASP A 182 -3.80 -14.21 0.07
C ASP A 182 -3.67 -14.02 1.60
N GLY A 183 -4.76 -14.26 2.34
CA GLY A 183 -4.79 -14.14 3.79
C GLY A 183 -3.90 -15.15 4.53
N GLU A 184 -3.41 -16.16 3.83
CA GLU A 184 -2.48 -17.17 4.34
C GLU A 184 -1.02 -16.86 3.98
N GLY A 185 -0.77 -15.81 3.17
CA GLY A 185 0.55 -15.36 2.75
C GLY A 185 1.09 -16.03 1.48
N ASN A 186 0.25 -16.73 0.71
CA ASN A 186 0.65 -17.32 -0.57
C ASN A 186 0.54 -16.31 -1.70
N LEU A 187 1.45 -16.39 -2.67
CA LEU A 187 1.46 -15.52 -3.84
C LEU A 187 0.25 -15.76 -4.74
N LEU A 188 -0.38 -14.66 -5.15
CA LEU A 188 -1.45 -14.65 -6.13
C LEU A 188 -0.92 -14.34 -7.52
N SER A 189 -1.52 -14.97 -8.54
CA SER A 189 -1.21 -14.68 -9.93
C SER A 189 -1.92 -13.38 -10.33
N ALA A 190 -1.14 -12.31 -10.51
CA ALA A 190 -1.61 -11.00 -10.97
C ALA A 190 -1.03 -10.68 -12.35
N GLY A 191 -1.62 -9.69 -13.03
CA GLY A 191 -1.03 -9.12 -14.23
C GLY A 191 0.31 -8.42 -13.94
N PRO A 192 1.10 -8.07 -14.97
CA PRO A 192 2.32 -7.29 -14.78
C PRO A 192 1.98 -5.96 -14.10
N PRO A 193 2.78 -5.51 -13.11
CA PRO A 193 2.59 -4.19 -12.53
C PRO A 193 2.93 -3.10 -13.55
N GLU A 194 2.22 -1.99 -13.45
CA GLU A 194 2.54 -0.75 -14.15
C GLU A 194 3.47 0.08 -13.27
N THR A 195 4.61 0.49 -13.80
CA THR A 195 5.57 1.34 -13.11
C THR A 195 5.80 2.61 -13.92
N VAL A 196 5.72 3.76 -13.25
CA VAL A 196 5.89 5.08 -13.86
C VAL A 196 6.89 5.87 -13.03
N ARG A 197 7.91 6.44 -13.68
CA ARG A 197 8.87 7.34 -13.05
C ARG A 197 8.39 8.80 -13.18
N GLY A 198 8.24 9.45 -12.04
CA GLY A 198 7.84 10.85 -11.94
C GLY A 198 8.97 11.83 -12.26
N PRO A 199 8.66 13.13 -12.38
CA PRO A 199 9.66 14.19 -12.59
C PRO A 199 10.57 14.42 -11.37
N ASP A 200 10.20 13.91 -10.21
CA ASP A 200 10.95 13.90 -8.95
C ASP A 200 11.92 12.71 -8.83
N ASP A 201 12.07 11.92 -9.90
CA ASP A 201 12.83 10.67 -9.95
C ASP A 201 12.27 9.54 -9.06
N LEU A 202 11.08 9.70 -8.50
CA LEU A 202 10.41 8.66 -7.72
C LEU A 202 9.50 7.80 -8.60
N TYR A 203 9.39 6.52 -8.23
CA TYR A 203 8.53 5.55 -8.88
C TYR A 203 7.15 5.52 -8.24
N THR A 204 6.14 5.50 -9.09
CA THR A 204 4.75 5.15 -8.77
C THR A 204 4.45 3.79 -9.38
N VAL A 205 3.94 2.89 -8.57
CA VAL A 205 3.61 1.52 -8.99
C VAL A 205 2.13 1.24 -8.78
N SER A 206 1.53 0.55 -9.74
CA SER A 206 0.17 0.06 -9.65
C SER A 206 0.08 -1.37 -10.16
N SER A 207 -0.73 -2.19 -9.50
CA SER A 207 -0.98 -3.57 -9.91
C SER A 207 -2.44 -3.93 -9.70
N ARG A 208 -3.01 -4.67 -10.64
CA ARG A 208 -4.38 -5.18 -10.55
C ARG A 208 -4.40 -6.69 -10.47
N VAL A 209 -5.26 -7.21 -9.61
CA VAL A 209 -5.50 -8.65 -9.46
C VAL A 209 -7.00 -8.93 -9.41
N THR A 210 -7.41 -10.02 -10.04
CA THR A 210 -8.78 -10.55 -9.90
C THR A 210 -8.74 -11.69 -8.90
N VAL A 211 -9.50 -11.59 -7.83
CA VAL A 211 -9.57 -12.58 -6.75
C VAL A 211 -10.93 -13.25 -6.69
N GLU A 212 -10.95 -14.52 -6.33
CA GLU A 212 -12.16 -15.31 -6.12
C GLU A 212 -12.39 -15.54 -4.62
N LYS A 213 -13.59 -15.99 -4.24
CA LYS A 213 -13.96 -16.26 -2.85
C LYS A 213 -13.00 -17.29 -2.22
N ARG A 214 -12.43 -16.95 -1.06
CA ARG A 214 -11.57 -17.84 -0.24
C ARG A 214 -12.04 -17.86 1.22
N HIS A 215 -11.39 -18.66 2.07
CA HIS A 215 -11.77 -18.80 3.47
C HIS A 215 -11.54 -17.53 4.29
N SER A 216 -10.44 -16.81 4.03
CA SER A 216 -10.08 -15.58 4.75
C SER A 216 -10.64 -14.31 4.10
N ASN A 217 -10.92 -14.33 2.79
CA ASN A 217 -11.28 -13.18 1.96
C ASN A 217 -10.43 -11.92 2.24
N SER A 218 -9.20 -12.14 2.69
CA SER A 218 -8.22 -11.10 2.99
C SER A 218 -7.14 -11.17 1.93
N PHE A 219 -6.75 -10.01 1.42
CA PHE A 219 -5.76 -9.90 0.35
C PHE A 219 -4.76 -8.82 0.72
N THR A 220 -3.47 -9.14 0.58
CA THR A 220 -2.38 -8.23 0.92
C THR A 220 -1.66 -7.80 -0.35
N CYS A 221 -1.48 -6.50 -0.51
CA CYS A 221 -0.56 -5.94 -1.48
C CYS A 221 0.75 -5.59 -0.76
N ARG A 222 1.85 -6.18 -1.23
CA ARG A 222 3.20 -5.95 -0.73
C ARG A 222 4.03 -5.26 -1.80
N VAL A 223 4.62 -4.13 -1.46
CA VAL A 223 5.58 -3.41 -2.30
C VAL A 223 6.95 -3.49 -1.64
N GLN A 224 7.97 -3.96 -2.36
CA GLN A 224 9.29 -4.27 -1.79
C GLN A 224 10.46 -3.89 -2.69
N GLN A 225 11.59 -3.57 -2.08
CA GLN A 225 12.87 -3.31 -2.73
C GLN A 225 13.91 -4.24 -2.11
N LYS A 226 14.22 -5.32 -2.81
CA LYS A 226 15.12 -6.39 -2.31
C LYS A 226 16.53 -5.87 -2.06
N ASP A 227 17.04 -5.00 -2.92
CA ASP A 227 18.43 -4.52 -2.87
C ASP A 227 18.74 -3.71 -1.60
N ILE A 228 17.72 -3.11 -0.98
CA ILE A 228 17.84 -2.35 0.27
C ILE A 228 17.01 -2.95 1.43
N ASN A 229 16.49 -4.17 1.25
CA ASN A 229 15.62 -4.86 2.22
C ASN A 229 14.47 -3.99 2.75
N GLN A 230 13.86 -3.18 1.89
CA GLN A 230 12.69 -2.36 2.26
C GLN A 230 11.40 -3.04 1.80
N THR A 231 10.37 -3.01 2.66
CA THR A 231 9.06 -3.61 2.35
C THR A 231 7.94 -2.84 3.04
N ARG A 232 6.85 -2.61 2.33
CA ARG A 232 5.62 -2.00 2.82
C ARG A 232 4.43 -2.82 2.32
N GLU A 233 3.45 -3.04 3.19
CA GLU A 233 2.28 -3.84 2.84
C GLU A 233 1.01 -3.23 3.42
N THR A 234 -0.10 -3.52 2.74
CA THR A 234 -1.44 -3.16 3.19
C THR A 234 -2.38 -4.31 2.84
N HIS A 235 -3.48 -4.44 3.57
CA HIS A 235 -4.44 -5.52 3.38
C HIS A 235 -5.85 -4.99 3.23
N ILE A 236 -6.69 -5.74 2.52
CA ILE A 236 -8.12 -5.48 2.35
C ILE A 236 -8.91 -6.75 2.65
N TYR A 237 -10.03 -6.59 3.35
CA TYR A 237 -11.03 -7.64 3.51
C TYR A 237 -12.18 -7.40 2.52
N VAL A 238 -12.50 -8.41 1.72
CA VAL A 238 -13.60 -8.35 0.74
C VAL A 238 -14.81 -9.11 1.31
N PRO A 239 -15.93 -8.43 1.61
CA PRO A 239 -17.13 -9.09 2.12
C PRO A 239 -17.67 -10.14 1.14
N GLU A 240 -18.29 -11.19 1.67
CA GLU A 240 -18.78 -12.32 0.87
C GLU A 240 -19.80 -11.92 -0.21
N ASP A 241 -20.59 -10.87 0.04
CA ASP A 241 -21.66 -10.39 -0.85
C ASP A 241 -21.13 -9.92 -2.22
N PHE A 242 -19.84 -9.57 -2.32
CA PHE A 242 -19.21 -9.20 -3.59
C PHE A 242 -18.93 -10.41 -4.49
N PHE A 243 -18.85 -11.61 -3.94
CA PHE A 243 -18.63 -12.84 -4.72
C PHE A 243 -19.97 -13.47 -5.12
N VAL A 244 -20.62 -12.89 -6.14
CA VAL A 244 -21.95 -13.33 -6.61
C VAL A 244 -21.83 -14.68 -7.31
N SER A 245 -22.07 -15.80 -6.62
CA SER A 245 -22.06 -17.12 -7.25
C SER A 245 -23.05 -17.17 -8.43
N PRO A 246 -22.69 -17.69 -9.61
CA PRO A 246 -23.65 -17.83 -10.69
C PRO A 246 -24.71 -18.84 -10.24
N SER A 247 -25.96 -18.39 -10.14
CA SER A 247 -27.08 -19.28 -9.84
C SER A 247 -27.18 -20.29 -10.98
N SER A 248 -26.91 -21.57 -10.68
CA SER A 248 -27.09 -22.68 -11.61
C SER A 248 -28.58 -22.93 -11.90
N CYS A 249 -29.22 -21.99 -12.60
CA CYS A 249 -30.59 -22.10 -13.11
C CYS A 249 -30.76 -23.28 -14.09
N SER A 250 -29.66 -23.85 -14.60
CA SER A 250 -29.68 -25.05 -15.45
C SER A 250 -30.10 -26.32 -14.69
N ALA A 251 -29.78 -26.43 -13.40
CA ALA A 251 -30.10 -27.61 -12.60
C ALA A 251 -31.60 -27.68 -12.22
N SER A 252 -32.25 -26.53 -11.96
CA SER A 252 -33.68 -26.47 -11.63
C SER A 252 -34.58 -26.79 -12.82
N VAL A 253 -34.17 -26.40 -14.04
CA VAL A 253 -34.90 -26.73 -15.28
C VAL A 253 -34.80 -28.23 -15.59
N ALA A 254 -33.62 -28.84 -15.47
CA ALA A 254 -33.43 -30.27 -15.70
C ALA A 254 -34.27 -31.14 -14.74
N MET A 255 -34.32 -30.77 -13.46
CA MET A 255 -35.15 -31.46 -12.47
C MET A 255 -36.65 -31.31 -12.76
N SER A 256 -37.08 -30.12 -13.18
CA SER A 256 -38.48 -29.87 -13.55
C SER A 256 -38.93 -30.69 -14.78
N VAL A 257 -38.05 -30.83 -15.77
CA VAL A 257 -38.31 -31.67 -16.95
C VAL A 257 -38.38 -33.15 -16.58
N LEU A 258 -37.48 -33.63 -15.71
CA LEU A 258 -37.51 -35.00 -15.21
C LEU A 258 -38.79 -35.30 -14.43
N PHE A 259 -39.20 -34.41 -13.52
CA PHE A 259 -40.47 -34.56 -12.80
C PHE A 259 -41.67 -34.51 -13.75
N GLY A 260 -41.66 -33.65 -14.76
CA GLY A 260 -42.68 -33.60 -15.80
C GLY A 260 -42.78 -34.91 -16.59
N LEU A 261 -41.64 -35.46 -17.04
CA LEU A 261 -41.59 -36.74 -17.76
C LEU A 261 -42.06 -37.92 -16.89
N MET A 262 -41.67 -37.94 -15.62
CA MET A 262 -42.13 -38.96 -14.67
C MET A 262 -43.63 -38.84 -14.40
N PHE A 263 -44.17 -37.63 -14.30
CA PHE A 263 -45.61 -37.39 -14.16
C PHE A 263 -46.40 -37.83 -15.40
N VAL A 264 -45.88 -37.58 -16.60
CA VAL A 264 -46.51 -38.06 -17.84
C VAL A 264 -46.49 -39.59 -17.90
N LEU A 265 -45.37 -40.23 -17.54
CA LEU A 265 -45.27 -41.69 -17.49
C LEU A 265 -46.26 -42.32 -16.49
N THR A 266 -46.43 -41.73 -15.30
CA THR A 266 -47.38 -42.23 -14.30
C THR A 266 -48.82 -42.09 -14.78
N VAL A 267 -49.18 -40.97 -15.42
CA VAL A 267 -50.51 -40.76 -16.00
C VAL A 267 -50.79 -41.75 -17.14
N VAL A 268 -49.81 -42.00 -18.03
CA VAL A 268 -49.96 -42.99 -19.12
C VAL A 268 -50.16 -44.39 -18.55
N LEU A 269 -49.36 -44.80 -17.56
CA LEU A 269 -49.51 -46.09 -16.88
C LEU A 269 -50.86 -46.20 -16.16
N PHE A 270 -51.31 -45.13 -15.52
CA PHE A 270 -52.62 -45.07 -14.87
C PHE A 270 -53.76 -45.22 -15.87
N VAL A 271 -53.72 -44.52 -17.00
CA VAL A 271 -54.73 -44.63 -18.07
C VAL A 271 -54.71 -46.01 -18.73
N TRP A 272 -53.52 -46.60 -18.93
CA TRP A 272 -53.39 -47.97 -19.44
C TRP A 272 -54.04 -48.97 -18.48
N LYS A 273 -53.69 -48.89 -17.19
CA LYS A 273 -54.25 -49.74 -16.12
C LYS A 273 -55.75 -49.52 -15.94
N TRP A 274 -56.23 -48.28 -16.10
CA TRP A 274 -57.65 -47.92 -16.03
C TRP A 274 -58.43 -48.46 -17.23
N ARG A 275 -57.83 -48.51 -18.43
CA ARG A 275 -58.43 -49.18 -19.59
C ARG A 275 -58.55 -50.68 -19.41
N GLN A 276 -57.57 -51.34 -18.79
CA GLN A 276 -57.71 -52.77 -18.45
C GLN A 276 -58.80 -53.00 -17.41
N ASN A 277 -58.81 -52.22 -16.33
CA ASN A 277 -59.81 -52.37 -15.28
C ASN A 277 -61.24 -52.09 -15.77
N LYS A 278 -61.41 -51.21 -16.78
CA LYS A 278 -62.70 -50.91 -17.42
C LYS A 278 -63.24 -52.07 -18.27
N ILE A 279 -62.41 -53.01 -18.71
CA ILE A 279 -62.85 -54.24 -19.40
C ILE A 279 -63.38 -55.26 -18.37
N GLU A 280 -62.76 -55.34 -17.20
CA GLU A 280 -63.15 -56.26 -16.12
C GLU A 280 -64.43 -55.82 -15.38
N ILE A 281 -64.65 -54.50 -15.24
CA ILE A 281 -65.83 -53.93 -14.56
C ILE A 281 -67.13 -54.06 -15.39
N LYS A 282 -67.06 -54.24 -16.73
CA LYS A 282 -68.26 -54.43 -17.57
C LYS A 282 -68.97 -55.79 -17.35
N MET A 283 -68.34 -56.77 -16.69
CA MET A 283 -68.97 -58.05 -16.33
C MET A 283 -69.61 -58.09 -14.94
N GLN A 284 -69.47 -57.04 -14.12
CA GLN A 284 -70.01 -57.01 -12.75
C GLN A 284 -71.33 -56.21 -12.63
N LEU A 285 -71.87 -55.68 -13.73
CA LEU A 285 -73.05 -54.81 -13.72
C LEU A 285 -74.40 -55.56 -13.88
N LYS A 286 -74.52 -56.75 -13.28
CA LYS A 286 -75.81 -57.48 -13.20
C LYS A 286 -76.09 -58.15 -11.85
N ASN A 287 -75.44 -57.73 -10.77
CA ASN A 287 -75.90 -58.13 -9.44
C ASN A 287 -75.63 -57.06 -8.38
N LYS A 288 -76.73 -56.66 -7.72
CA LYS A 288 -76.83 -55.83 -6.51
C LYS A 288 -76.59 -54.33 -6.66
N ASN A 289 -77.68 -53.68 -7.04
CA ASN A 289 -78.03 -52.37 -6.53
C ASN A 289 -78.55 -52.51 -5.09
N LYS A 290 -78.26 -51.50 -4.24
CA LYS A 290 -78.78 -51.25 -2.88
C LYS A 290 -78.20 -52.09 -1.73
N GLU A 291 -77.15 -51.58 -1.09
CA GLU A 291 -77.21 -50.84 0.19
C GLU A 291 -75.78 -50.46 0.64
N ALA A 292 -75.53 -49.16 0.64
CA ALA A 292 -75.20 -48.36 1.82
C ALA A 292 -73.73 -48.55 2.28
N GLU A 293 -72.78 -47.78 1.78
CA GLU A 293 -72.77 -46.31 1.84
C GLU A 293 -73.03 -45.79 3.27
N GLN A 294 -72.33 -46.37 4.25
CA GLN A 294 -72.27 -45.80 5.60
C GLN A 294 -70.98 -46.12 6.37
N GLN A 295 -69.84 -46.28 5.68
CA GLN A 295 -68.54 -46.49 6.35
C GLN A 295 -67.35 -45.75 5.74
N ALA A 296 -67.58 -44.79 4.83
CA ALA A 296 -66.54 -43.93 4.25
C ALA A 296 -66.68 -42.44 4.62
N LEU A 297 -67.62 -42.06 5.49
CA LEU A 297 -67.81 -40.66 5.91
C LEU A 297 -67.22 -40.33 7.31
N MET A 298 -66.64 -41.31 8.01
CA MET A 298 -66.09 -41.09 9.36
C MET A 298 -64.56 -41.03 9.44
N LYS A 299 -63.82 -41.39 8.38
CA LYS A 299 -62.35 -41.20 8.32
C LYS A 299 -61.92 -39.87 7.71
N GLU A 300 -62.77 -39.24 6.90
CA GLU A 300 -62.47 -37.93 6.28
C GLU A 300 -62.73 -36.74 7.24
N LYS A 301 -63.66 -36.88 8.19
CA LYS A 301 -63.99 -35.81 9.15
C LYS A 301 -62.98 -35.65 10.30
N VAL A 302 -62.38 -36.74 10.80
CA VAL A 302 -61.38 -36.68 11.89
C VAL A 302 -60.04 -36.10 11.41
N SER A 303 -59.62 -36.40 10.18
CA SER A 303 -58.38 -35.86 9.61
C SER A 303 -58.50 -34.37 9.27
N ARG A 304 -59.69 -33.89 8.87
CA ARG A 304 -59.95 -32.46 8.62
C ARG A 304 -59.94 -31.61 9.90
N GLU A 305 -60.42 -32.15 11.02
CA GLU A 305 -60.40 -31.43 12.32
C GLU A 305 -58.98 -31.30 12.90
N GLN A 306 -58.15 -32.35 12.77
CA GLN A 306 -56.72 -32.27 13.13
C GLN A 306 -55.95 -31.29 12.23
N LEU A 307 -56.20 -31.31 10.92
CA LEU A 307 -55.62 -30.36 9.97
C LEU A 307 -56.08 -28.91 10.21
N MET A 308 -57.32 -28.67 10.64
CA MET A 308 -57.78 -27.32 10.96
C MET A 308 -57.11 -26.75 12.22
N GLU A 309 -56.91 -27.56 13.25
CA GLU A 309 -56.26 -27.12 14.49
C GLU A 309 -54.76 -26.85 14.30
N GLU A 310 -54.07 -27.68 13.50
CA GLU A 310 -52.66 -27.48 13.16
C GLU A 310 -52.47 -26.23 12.27
N ASN A 311 -53.35 -26.04 11.27
CA ASN A 311 -53.34 -24.82 10.46
C ASN A 311 -53.68 -23.56 11.26
N LYS A 312 -54.53 -23.66 12.28
CA LYS A 312 -54.83 -22.54 13.18
C LYS A 312 -53.60 -22.13 13.99
N LYS A 313 -52.88 -23.10 14.58
CA LYS A 313 -51.63 -22.85 15.31
C LYS A 313 -50.55 -22.24 14.40
N ILE A 314 -50.35 -22.78 13.21
CA ILE A 314 -49.39 -22.25 12.23
C ILE A 314 -49.75 -20.81 11.84
N LYS A 315 -51.04 -20.50 11.68
CA LYS A 315 -51.50 -19.15 11.33
C LYS A 315 -51.26 -18.15 12.46
N GLU A 316 -51.48 -18.54 13.71
CA GLU A 316 -51.17 -17.72 14.89
C GLU A 316 -49.66 -17.47 15.05
N GLU A 317 -48.82 -18.49 14.79
CA GLU A 317 -47.35 -18.33 14.78
C GLU A 317 -46.85 -17.43 13.64
N LEU A 318 -47.44 -17.53 12.45
CA LEU A 318 -47.14 -16.66 11.31
C LEU A 318 -47.50 -15.20 11.60
N GLN A 319 -48.67 -14.95 12.18
CA GLN A 319 -49.08 -13.59 12.58
C GLN A 319 -48.16 -13.01 13.67
N LYS A 320 -47.69 -13.85 14.59
CA LYS A 320 -46.71 -13.42 15.61
C LYS A 320 -45.37 -13.04 14.97
N LYS A 321 -44.84 -13.88 14.08
CA LYS A 321 -43.59 -13.60 13.36
C LYS A 321 -43.69 -12.37 12.46
N GLU A 322 -44.84 -12.14 11.83
CA GLU A 322 -45.10 -10.95 11.01
C GLU A 322 -45.07 -9.67 11.86
N LYS A 323 -45.62 -9.71 13.08
CA LYS A 323 -45.58 -8.61 14.03
C LYS A 323 -44.15 -8.32 14.52
N ASP A 324 -43.40 -9.36 14.89
CA ASP A 324 -42.02 -9.23 15.35
C ASP A 324 -41.11 -8.67 14.24
N MET A 325 -41.31 -9.14 12.99
CA MET A 325 -40.57 -8.64 11.82
C MET A 325 -40.89 -7.18 11.51
N THR A 326 -42.15 -6.76 11.66
CA THR A 326 -42.54 -5.35 11.46
C THR A 326 -41.85 -4.43 12.48
N GLN A 327 -41.75 -4.84 13.74
CA GLN A 327 -41.05 -4.09 14.78
C GLN A 327 -39.54 -3.93 14.49
N VAL A 328 -38.91 -4.96 13.91
CA VAL A 328 -37.50 -4.89 13.48
C VAL A 328 -37.32 -3.93 12.30
N ILE A 329 -38.25 -3.91 11.34
CA ILE A 329 -38.20 -2.98 10.21
C ILE A 329 -38.32 -1.52 10.68
N ASP A 330 -39.22 -1.23 11.61
CA ASP A 330 -39.39 0.12 12.16
C ASP A 330 -38.12 0.62 12.85
N THR A 331 -37.49 -0.24 13.67
CA THR A 331 -36.23 0.09 14.36
C THR A 331 -35.04 0.25 13.40
N LEU A 332 -34.96 -0.56 12.33
CA LEU A 332 -33.96 -0.39 11.27
C LEU A 332 -34.16 0.92 10.51
N THR A 333 -35.41 1.31 10.26
CA THR A 333 -35.75 2.56 9.59
C THR A 333 -35.33 3.78 10.45
N GLU A 334 -35.60 3.74 11.75
CA GLU A 334 -35.15 4.77 12.70
C GLU A 334 -33.61 4.86 12.76
N LEU A 335 -32.93 3.71 12.81
CA LEU A 335 -31.46 3.65 12.80
C LEU A 335 -30.87 4.25 11.52
N GLY A 336 -31.48 3.96 10.36
CA GLY A 336 -31.09 4.52 9.07
C GLY A 336 -31.23 6.04 9.02
N GLN A 337 -32.30 6.60 9.59
CA GLN A 337 -32.50 8.05 9.68
C GLN A 337 -31.44 8.72 10.56
N GLU A 338 -31.12 8.15 11.72
CA GLU A 338 -30.11 8.74 12.62
C GLU A 338 -28.70 8.63 12.01
N LEU A 339 -28.39 7.53 11.31
CA LEU A 339 -27.12 7.38 10.58
C LEU A 339 -26.98 8.42 9.46
N GLN A 340 -28.07 8.71 8.74
CA GLN A 340 -28.08 9.74 7.71
C GLN A 340 -27.85 11.14 8.29
N LYS A 341 -28.48 11.44 9.44
CA LYS A 341 -28.25 12.68 10.17
C LYS A 341 -26.80 12.83 10.66
N GLN A 342 -26.18 11.75 11.13
CA GLN A 342 -24.76 11.75 11.49
C GLN A 342 -23.85 12.02 10.28
N LYS A 343 -24.17 11.43 9.13
CA LYS A 343 -23.44 11.66 7.87
C LYS A 343 -23.49 13.12 7.44
N GLU A 344 -24.64 13.77 7.59
CA GLU A 344 -24.81 15.20 7.32
C GLU A 344 -23.97 16.06 8.27
N GLN A 345 -24.01 15.77 9.57
CA GLN A 345 -23.19 16.47 10.57
C GLN A 345 -21.68 16.33 10.30
N LEU A 346 -21.22 15.13 9.92
CA LEU A 346 -19.82 14.89 9.58
C LEU A 346 -19.39 15.66 8.33
N ASN A 347 -20.24 15.71 7.30
CA ASN A 347 -19.98 16.47 6.09
C ASN A 347 -19.90 17.98 6.35
N ASP A 348 -20.77 18.52 7.21
CA ASP A 348 -20.73 19.93 7.60
C ASP A 348 -19.46 20.27 8.40
N GLN A 349 -19.03 19.39 9.31
CA GLN A 349 -17.76 19.55 10.02
C GLN A 349 -16.56 19.52 9.06
N LYS A 350 -16.58 18.63 8.05
CA LYS A 350 -15.53 18.57 7.02
C LYS A 350 -15.46 19.88 6.22
N LYS A 351 -16.59 20.42 5.78
CA LYS A 351 -16.63 21.71 5.05
C LYS A 351 -16.12 22.88 5.89
N LYS A 352 -16.49 22.95 7.17
CA LYS A 352 -15.99 23.98 8.10
C LYS A 352 -14.48 23.87 8.31
N ALA A 353 -13.94 22.65 8.40
CA ALA A 353 -12.52 22.39 8.51
C ALA A 353 -11.73 22.89 7.29
N GLU A 354 -12.22 22.56 6.08
CA GLU A 354 -11.61 22.95 4.82
C GLU A 354 -11.65 24.47 4.62
N LYS A 355 -12.78 25.11 4.99
CA LYS A 355 -12.92 26.57 4.93
C LYS A 355 -11.92 27.25 5.87
N GLN A 356 -11.81 26.80 7.13
CA GLN A 356 -10.88 27.37 8.09
C GLN A 356 -9.41 27.17 7.66
N ALA A 357 -9.07 26.02 7.06
CA ALA A 357 -7.72 25.77 6.56
C ALA A 357 -7.31 26.79 5.48
N LYS A 358 -8.22 27.11 4.55
CA LYS A 358 -8.00 28.12 3.51
C LYS A 358 -7.87 29.53 4.09
N GLU A 359 -8.76 29.92 4.99
CA GLU A 359 -8.69 31.24 5.66
C GLU A 359 -7.38 31.40 6.47
N ASN A 360 -6.90 30.33 7.10
CA ASN A 360 -5.65 30.32 7.82
C ASN A 360 -4.43 30.47 6.90
N GLU A 361 -4.43 29.78 5.76
CA GLU A 361 -3.39 29.90 4.75
C GLU A 361 -3.30 31.34 4.21
N GLU A 362 -4.44 31.97 3.91
CA GLU A 362 -4.51 33.37 3.49
C GLU A 362 -3.99 34.33 4.57
N LYS A 363 -4.37 34.14 5.84
CA LYS A 363 -3.88 34.94 6.97
C LYS A 363 -2.37 34.82 7.14
N VAL A 364 -1.81 33.62 7.02
CA VAL A 364 -0.36 33.39 7.12
C VAL A 364 0.40 34.04 5.96
N ASN A 365 -0.09 33.87 4.73
CA ASN A 365 0.50 34.49 3.54
C ASN A 365 0.45 36.02 3.59
N SER A 366 -0.61 36.61 4.15
CA SER A 366 -0.71 38.05 4.39
C SER A 366 0.37 38.54 5.36
N VAL A 367 0.62 37.81 6.44
CA VAL A 367 1.67 38.18 7.42
C VAL A 367 3.06 38.06 6.79
N ASP A 368 3.32 37.03 5.99
CA ASP A 368 4.61 36.84 5.31
C ASP A 368 4.89 37.97 4.29
N LYS A 369 3.86 38.36 3.53
CA LYS A 369 3.94 39.49 2.60
C LYS A 369 4.21 40.82 3.31
N GLU A 370 3.51 41.09 4.41
CA GLU A 370 3.73 42.30 5.20
C GLU A 370 5.13 42.37 5.84
N VAL A 371 5.72 41.23 6.23
CA VAL A 371 7.06 41.18 6.81
C VAL A 371 8.15 41.35 5.73
N SER A 372 7.92 40.82 4.53
CA SER A 372 8.90 40.83 3.43
C SER A 372 8.93 42.14 2.64
N GLU A 373 7.80 42.80 2.45
CA GLU A 373 7.69 44.00 1.60
C GLU A 373 7.82 45.33 2.38
N LYS A 374 7.76 45.31 3.71
CA LYS A 374 7.75 46.53 4.53
C LYS A 374 9.14 47.16 4.65
N GLU A 375 9.30 48.36 4.11
CA GLU A 375 10.49 49.20 4.26
C GLU A 375 10.66 49.66 5.73
N GLY A 376 11.89 49.72 6.23
CA GLY A 376 12.22 50.12 7.61
C GLY A 376 13.13 49.14 8.35
N ASP A 377 13.13 49.19 9.68
CA ASP A 377 13.91 48.28 10.53
C ASP A 377 13.40 46.84 10.41
N LYS A 378 14.23 45.98 9.79
CA LYS A 378 13.95 44.57 9.57
C LYS A 378 13.71 43.78 10.85
N THR A 379 14.34 44.18 11.96
CA THR A 379 14.20 43.51 13.26
C THR A 379 12.83 43.84 13.87
N ALA A 380 12.42 45.10 13.81
CA ALA A 380 11.10 45.54 14.25
C ALA A 380 9.97 44.91 13.40
N ASN A 381 10.16 44.84 12.07
CA ASN A 381 9.18 44.23 11.16
C ASN A 381 9.02 42.72 11.43
N LYS A 382 10.13 42.00 11.67
CA LYS A 382 10.07 40.58 12.09
C LYS A 382 9.38 40.40 13.44
N ALA A 383 9.69 41.24 14.43
CA ALA A 383 9.04 41.18 15.74
C ALA A 383 7.52 41.41 15.65
N GLN A 384 7.09 42.37 14.80
CA GLN A 384 5.68 42.63 14.55
C GLN A 384 4.99 41.45 13.83
N GLY A 385 5.65 40.83 12.85
CA GLY A 385 5.17 39.62 12.19
C GLY A 385 4.98 38.45 13.16
N TYR A 386 5.94 38.23 14.06
CA TYR A 386 5.83 37.22 15.11
C TYR A 386 4.62 37.45 16.04
N LEU A 387 4.31 38.70 16.39
CA LEU A 387 3.14 39.03 17.21
C LEU A 387 1.83 38.69 16.49
N LYS A 388 1.70 39.04 15.21
CA LYS A 388 0.53 38.69 14.38
C LYS A 388 0.38 37.17 14.20
N LEU A 389 1.49 36.47 13.96
CA LEU A 389 1.49 35.02 13.85
C LEU A 389 1.05 34.35 15.16
N LYS A 390 1.50 34.88 16.30
CA LYS A 390 1.11 34.39 17.64
C LYS A 390 -0.39 34.56 17.90
N GLU A 391 -0.98 35.66 17.44
CA GLU A 391 -2.44 35.89 17.52
C GLU A 391 -3.20 34.85 16.68
N ILE A 392 -2.80 34.64 15.42
CA ILE A 392 -3.39 33.62 14.53
C ILE A 392 -3.28 32.20 15.12
N ILE A 393 -2.12 31.85 15.69
CA ILE A 393 -1.92 30.55 16.35
C ILE A 393 -2.84 30.41 17.57
N THR A 394 -3.08 31.50 18.31
CA THR A 394 -3.95 31.49 19.49
C THR A 394 -5.42 31.31 19.10
N GLU A 395 -5.89 32.03 18.08
CA GLU A 395 -7.24 31.85 17.50
C GLU A 395 -7.45 30.42 17.01
N ASN A 396 -6.47 29.87 16.28
CA ASN A 396 -6.53 28.51 15.75
C ASN A 396 -6.53 27.46 16.85
N LYS A 397 -5.77 27.66 17.92
CA LYS A 397 -5.79 26.77 19.08
C LYS A 397 -7.19 26.72 19.71
N TRP A 398 -7.85 27.86 19.87
CA TRP A 398 -9.22 27.91 20.39
C TRP A 398 -10.21 27.18 19.48
N TYR A 399 -10.12 27.42 18.16
CA TYR A 399 -10.96 26.74 17.17
C TYR A 399 -10.77 25.21 17.16
N LEU A 400 -9.53 24.74 17.29
CA LEU A 400 -9.22 23.31 17.35
C LEU A 400 -9.78 22.64 18.62
N GLU A 401 -9.72 23.32 19.77
CA GLU A 401 -10.31 22.81 21.02
C GLU A 401 -11.84 22.71 20.92
N GLU A 402 -12.51 23.66 20.26
CA GLU A 402 -13.97 23.57 20.07
C GLU A 402 -14.35 22.42 19.12
N ARG A 403 -13.62 22.25 18.00
CA ARG A 403 -13.81 21.09 17.11
C ARG A 403 -13.57 19.76 17.80
N LYS A 404 -12.62 19.70 18.74
CA LYS A 404 -12.35 18.49 19.52
C LYS A 404 -13.56 18.07 20.36
N LYS A 405 -14.27 19.02 20.97
CA LYS A 405 -15.51 18.74 21.71
C LYS A 405 -16.62 18.25 20.78
N GLU A 406 -16.78 18.87 19.62
CA GLU A 406 -17.78 18.45 18.63
C GLU A 406 -17.52 17.03 18.11
N LEU A 407 -16.25 16.66 17.89
CA LEU A 407 -15.86 15.32 17.48
C LEU A 407 -16.12 14.28 18.58
N GLN A 408 -15.83 14.60 19.84
CA GLN A 408 -16.15 13.73 20.98
C GLN A 408 -17.67 13.50 21.13
N GLN A 409 -18.48 14.52 20.85
CA GLN A 409 -19.93 14.36 20.86
C GLN A 409 -20.42 13.45 19.72
N LEU A 410 -19.81 13.57 18.54
CA LEU A 410 -20.12 12.71 17.39
C LEU A 410 -19.69 11.26 17.64
N GLU A 411 -18.53 11.05 18.26
CA GLU A 411 -18.02 9.74 18.69
C GLU A 411 -18.99 9.07 19.67
N MET A 412 -19.40 9.75 20.75
CA MET A 412 -20.38 9.22 21.70
C MET A 412 -21.73 8.86 21.07
N ASN A 413 -22.18 9.65 20.09
CA ASN A 413 -23.42 9.35 19.35
C ASN A 413 -23.25 8.12 18.45
N THR A 414 -22.07 7.93 17.88
CA THR A 414 -21.72 6.78 17.02
C THR A 414 -21.66 5.49 17.84
N ASP A 415 -21.00 5.52 19.00
CA ASP A 415 -20.94 4.38 19.92
C ASP A 415 -22.33 3.95 20.40
N ARG A 416 -23.23 4.93 20.65
CA ARG A 416 -24.63 4.66 21.00
C ARG A 416 -25.37 3.92 19.88
N LEU A 417 -25.12 4.28 18.63
CA LEU A 417 -25.74 3.63 17.47
C LEU A 417 -25.18 2.22 17.27
N ILE A 418 -23.86 2.03 17.39
CA ILE A 418 -23.21 0.72 17.32
C ILE A 418 -23.80 -0.21 18.39
N LYS A 419 -23.97 0.28 19.62
CA LYS A 419 -24.60 -0.50 20.70
C LYS A 419 -26.03 -0.90 20.37
N ARG A 420 -26.88 0.03 19.91
CA ARG A 420 -28.26 -0.29 19.48
C ARG A 420 -28.31 -1.32 18.34
N THR A 421 -27.33 -1.27 17.43
CA THR A 421 -27.22 -2.22 16.31
C THR A 421 -26.85 -3.62 16.80
N PHE A 422 -25.98 -3.69 17.81
CA PHE A 422 -25.62 -4.95 18.45
C PHE A 422 -26.81 -5.56 19.23
N ASP A 423 -27.55 -4.74 19.98
CA ASP A 423 -28.74 -5.17 20.71
C ASP A 423 -29.82 -5.74 19.76
N LEU A 424 -30.01 -5.13 18.59
CA LEU A 424 -30.91 -5.64 17.53
C LEU A 424 -30.45 -7.00 16.97
N ARG A 425 -29.14 -7.21 16.81
CA ARG A 425 -28.58 -8.47 16.31
C ARG A 425 -28.79 -9.63 17.31
N GLU A 426 -28.70 -9.36 18.60
CA GLU A 426 -28.96 -10.38 19.63
C GLU A 426 -30.44 -10.76 19.69
N LEU A 427 -31.37 -9.81 19.51
CA LEU A 427 -32.81 -10.08 19.44
C LEU A 427 -33.22 -10.99 18.27
N GLN A 428 -32.42 -11.06 17.19
CA GLN A 428 -32.67 -11.95 16.06
C GLN A 428 -32.16 -13.39 16.29
N ARG A 429 -31.33 -13.64 17.31
CA ARG A 429 -30.82 -14.98 17.62
C ARG A 429 -31.69 -15.79 18.57
N THR A 430 -32.54 -15.12 19.35
CA THR A 430 -33.54 -15.72 20.26
C THR A 430 -34.87 -15.93 19.58
#